data_AF-X0RDT6-F1
#
_entry.id   AF-X0RDT6-F1
#
_cell.length_a   1.000
_cell.length_b   1.000
_cell.length_c   1.000
_cell.angle_alpha   90.00
_cell.angle_beta   90.00
_cell.angle_gamma   90.00
#
_symmetry.space_group_name_H-M   'P 1'
#
loop_
_entity.id
_entity.type
_entity.pdbx_description
1 polymer ?
#
loop_
_entity_poly.entity_id
_entity_poly.type
_entity_poly.pdbx_seq_one_letter_code
_entity_poly.pdbx_strand_id
1 'polypeptide(L)'
;MVDYLVSKGADIYAKDDGDVYNVMKSAVLGKNTNIVKKVHTLLNEKAPVDLNDQTVESDGETLIMVAASNNRLETVKYLLAQGANPNLVATTKDKKMGSYNQGAYSYACSRDLVDMQKLLAANGAVNHRTGKASCE
;
A
#
# COMPACT_ATOMS: atom_id res chain seq x y z
N MET A 1 -3.76 -20.28 9.40
CA MET A 1 -3.33 -19.46 10.55
C MET A 1 -4.27 -18.27 10.77
N VAL A 2 -4.45 -17.35 9.81
CA VAL A 2 -5.39 -16.21 9.95
C VAL A 2 -6.78 -16.66 10.41
N ASP A 3 -7.39 -17.59 9.69
CA ASP A 3 -8.70 -18.16 10.06
C ASP A 3 -8.74 -18.74 11.47
N TYR A 4 -7.67 -19.43 11.86
CA TYR A 4 -7.56 -19.99 13.19
C TYR A 4 -7.54 -18.89 14.27
N LEU A 5 -6.72 -17.86 14.11
CA LEU A 5 -6.63 -16.77 15.08
C LEU A 5 -7.95 -16.00 15.20
N VAL A 6 -8.58 -15.67 14.06
CA VAL A 6 -9.90 -15.02 14.04
C VAL A 6 -10.96 -15.92 14.71
N SER A 7 -10.94 -17.23 14.45
CA SER A 7 -11.86 -18.18 15.12
C SER A 7 -11.62 -18.30 16.63
N LYS A 8 -10.43 -17.91 17.11
CA LYS A 8 -10.10 -17.83 18.54
C LYS A 8 -10.38 -16.45 19.15
N GLY A 9 -11.03 -15.55 18.40
CA GLY A 9 -11.43 -14.23 18.88
C GLY A 9 -10.35 -13.16 18.73
N ALA A 10 -9.31 -13.39 17.92
CA ALA A 10 -8.37 -12.31 17.58
C ALA A 10 -9.11 -11.18 16.88
N ASP A 11 -8.94 -9.95 17.37
CA ASP A 11 -9.56 -8.77 16.79
C ASP A 11 -8.78 -8.31 15.55
N ILE A 12 -9.38 -8.50 14.38
CA ILE A 12 -8.80 -8.08 13.09
C ILE A 12 -8.77 -6.54 12.93
N TYR A 13 -9.46 -5.79 13.80
CA TYR A 13 -9.49 -4.33 13.81
C TYR A 13 -8.54 -3.73 14.85
N ALA A 14 -7.81 -4.57 15.59
CA ALA A 14 -6.81 -4.11 16.52
C ALA A 14 -5.75 -3.26 15.79
N LYS A 15 -5.38 -2.15 16.44
CA LYS A 15 -4.30 -1.28 16.01
C LYS A 15 -3.09 -1.44 16.90
N ASP A 16 -1.91 -1.27 16.33
CA ASP A 16 -0.68 -1.07 17.09
C ASP A 16 -0.25 0.40 17.04
N ASP A 17 0.62 0.79 17.98
CA ASP A 17 1.24 2.12 18.04
C ASP A 17 2.61 2.15 17.32
N GLY A 18 2.89 1.15 16.49
CA GLY A 18 4.13 1.01 15.72
C GLY A 18 3.98 1.47 14.27
N ASP A 19 4.77 0.88 13.37
CA ASP A 19 4.87 1.31 11.97
C ASP A 19 3.72 0.79 11.08
N VAL A 20 2.94 -0.17 11.55
CA VAL A 20 1.94 -0.87 10.72
C VAL A 20 0.51 -0.48 11.00
N TYR A 21 0.18 -0.08 12.24
CA TYR A 21 -1.09 0.48 12.71
C TYR A 21 -2.35 -0.38 12.50
N ASN A 22 -2.42 -1.24 11.49
CA ASN A 22 -3.50 -2.16 11.22
C ASN A 22 -3.01 -3.42 10.47
N VAL A 23 -3.87 -4.43 10.48
CA VAL A 23 -3.59 -5.73 9.86
C VAL A 23 -3.40 -5.66 8.33
N MET A 24 -4.06 -4.72 7.64
CA MET A 24 -4.02 -4.61 6.18
C MET A 24 -2.63 -4.15 5.72
N LYS A 25 -2.02 -3.17 6.39
CA LYS A 25 -0.65 -2.77 6.07
C LYS A 25 0.36 -3.85 6.41
N SER A 26 0.20 -4.53 7.56
CA SER A 26 1.06 -5.68 7.92
C SER A 26 1.03 -6.76 6.83
N ALA A 27 -0.17 -7.08 6.31
CA ALA A 27 -0.32 -8.03 5.22
C ALA A 27 0.37 -7.55 3.93
N VAL A 28 0.26 -6.25 3.61
CA VAL A 28 0.85 -5.61 2.42
C VAL A 28 2.39 -5.54 2.47
N LEU A 29 2.98 -5.33 3.65
CA LEU A 29 4.44 -5.42 3.83
C LEU A 29 4.95 -6.84 3.51
N GLY A 30 4.14 -7.86 3.83
CA GLY A 30 4.41 -9.24 3.47
C GLY A 30 4.41 -9.51 1.96
N LYS A 31 4.97 -10.66 1.56
CA LYS A 31 4.98 -11.11 0.16
C LYS A 31 3.74 -11.92 -0.24
N ASN A 32 2.89 -12.30 0.73
CA ASN A 32 1.78 -13.21 0.50
C ASN A 32 0.48 -12.48 0.14
N THR A 33 0.24 -12.27 -1.15
CA THR A 33 -0.97 -11.59 -1.65
C THR A 33 -2.27 -12.31 -1.27
N ASN A 34 -2.25 -13.63 -1.02
CA ASN A 34 -3.46 -14.33 -0.57
C ASN A 34 -3.88 -13.89 0.84
N ILE A 35 -2.92 -13.52 1.70
CA ILE A 35 -3.22 -12.93 3.01
C ILE A 35 -3.79 -11.53 2.85
N VAL A 36 -3.26 -10.71 1.94
CA VAL A 36 -3.81 -9.38 1.63
C VAL A 36 -5.28 -9.51 1.19
N LYS A 37 -5.57 -10.39 0.24
CA LYS A 37 -6.94 -10.66 -0.22
C LYS A 37 -7.85 -11.10 0.92
N LYS A 38 -7.40 -12.06 1.74
CA LYS A 38 -8.16 -12.58 2.88
C LYS A 38 -8.49 -11.48 3.89
N VAL A 39 -7.48 -10.71 4.31
CA VAL A 39 -7.64 -9.61 5.28
C VAL A 39 -8.55 -8.53 4.72
N HIS A 40 -8.36 -8.14 3.45
CA HIS A 40 -9.23 -7.17 2.80
C HIS A 40 -10.69 -7.63 2.77
N THR A 41 -10.97 -8.89 2.46
CA THR A 41 -12.34 -9.45 2.53
C THR A 41 -12.91 -9.39 3.94
N LEU A 42 -12.18 -9.87 4.94
CA LEU A 42 -12.66 -9.91 6.34
C LEU A 42 -12.93 -8.50 6.92
N LEU A 43 -12.13 -7.51 6.56
CA LEU A 43 -12.36 -6.12 6.99
C LEU A 43 -13.61 -5.52 6.33
N ASN A 44 -13.82 -5.81 5.04
CA ASN A 44 -15.00 -5.35 4.30
C ASN A 44 -16.33 -5.94 4.79
N GLU A 45 -16.32 -7.04 5.56
CA GLU A 45 -17.55 -7.63 6.11
C GLU A 45 -18.28 -6.69 7.09
N LYS A 46 -17.56 -5.83 7.81
CA LYS A 46 -18.16 -4.86 8.75
C LYS A 46 -18.27 -3.45 8.17
N ALA A 47 -17.24 -2.99 7.47
CA ALA A 47 -17.20 -1.65 6.90
C ALA A 47 -16.27 -1.63 5.67
N PRO A 48 -16.62 -0.88 4.61
CA PRO A 48 -15.74 -0.72 3.45
C PRO A 48 -14.36 -0.22 3.85
N VAL A 49 -13.31 -0.91 3.37
CA VAL A 49 -11.93 -0.47 3.52
C VAL A 49 -11.65 0.57 2.45
N ASP A 50 -11.31 1.79 2.87
CA ASP A 50 -10.77 2.79 1.95
C ASP A 50 -9.27 2.51 1.71
N LEU A 51 -8.96 2.00 0.52
CA LEU A 51 -7.59 1.71 0.11
C LEU A 51 -6.74 2.98 -0.12
N ASN A 52 -7.37 4.15 -0.14
CA ASN A 52 -6.76 5.45 -0.37
C ASN A 52 -6.67 6.29 0.91
N ASP A 53 -7.08 5.76 2.07
CA ASP A 53 -6.99 6.48 3.35
C ASP A 53 -5.53 6.81 3.69
N GLN A 54 -5.24 8.10 3.84
CA GLN A 54 -3.92 8.64 4.21
C GLN A 54 -3.88 9.14 5.65
N THR A 55 -4.89 8.81 6.46
CA THR A 55 -5.03 9.24 7.86
C THR A 55 -4.75 8.11 8.86
N VAL A 56 -4.61 6.87 8.38
CA VAL A 56 -4.28 5.71 9.20
C VAL A 56 -2.97 5.92 9.96
N GLU A 57 -2.00 6.56 9.32
CA GLU A 57 -0.65 6.73 9.84
C GLU A 57 -0.17 8.17 9.76
N SER A 58 0.84 8.46 10.58
CA SER A 58 1.43 9.79 10.66
C SER A 58 2.10 10.26 9.37
N ASP A 59 2.55 9.34 8.52
CA ASP A 59 3.25 9.69 7.29
C ASP A 59 2.35 9.77 6.04
N GLY A 60 1.12 9.27 6.18
CA GLY A 60 0.09 9.25 5.16
C GLY A 60 0.41 8.41 3.93
N GLU A 61 1.21 7.35 4.08
CA GLU A 61 1.35 6.36 3.03
C GLU A 61 0.05 5.58 2.80
N THR A 62 -0.27 5.32 1.53
CA THR A 62 -1.34 4.38 1.15
C THR A 62 -0.79 2.97 0.96
N LEU A 63 -1.67 1.98 0.99
CA LEU A 63 -1.29 0.56 0.82
C LEU A 63 -0.54 0.30 -0.49
N ILE A 64 -0.89 1.00 -1.58
CA ILE A 64 -0.21 0.82 -2.87
C ILE A 64 1.22 1.38 -2.87
N MET A 65 1.50 2.45 -2.11
CA MET A 65 2.86 2.97 -1.92
C MET A 65 3.73 1.96 -1.19
N VAL A 66 3.21 1.40 -0.09
CA VAL A 66 3.90 0.39 0.72
C VAL A 66 4.21 -0.86 -0.12
N ALA A 67 3.22 -1.33 -0.91
CA ALA A 67 3.38 -2.46 -1.80
C ALA A 67 4.42 -2.21 -2.90
N ALA A 68 4.40 -1.02 -3.52
CA ALA A 68 5.35 -0.63 -4.57
C ALA A 68 6.78 -0.52 -4.03
N SER A 69 6.97 0.15 -2.89
CA SER A 69 8.24 0.28 -2.17
C SER A 69 8.89 -1.08 -1.86
N ASN A 70 8.07 -2.09 -1.53
CA ASN A 70 8.52 -3.43 -1.19
C ASN A 70 8.53 -4.43 -2.37
N ASN A 71 8.39 -3.92 -3.61
CA ASN A 71 8.34 -4.71 -4.84
C ASN A 71 7.31 -5.86 -4.82
N ARG A 72 6.12 -5.58 -4.29
CA ARG A 72 5.02 -6.57 -4.18
C ARG A 72 4.12 -6.53 -5.41
N LEU A 73 4.63 -6.95 -6.58
CA LEU A 73 3.93 -6.85 -7.87
C LEU A 73 2.49 -7.39 -7.83
N GLU A 74 2.29 -8.61 -7.31
CA GLU A 74 0.96 -9.23 -7.24
C GLU A 74 0.01 -8.51 -6.29
N THR A 75 0.55 -7.95 -5.19
CA THR A 75 -0.23 -7.11 -4.28
C THR A 75 -0.61 -5.78 -4.93
N VAL A 76 0.29 -5.14 -5.68
CA VAL A 76 -0.02 -3.91 -6.43
C VAL A 76 -1.08 -4.17 -7.49
N LYS A 77 -0.97 -5.27 -8.28
CA LYS A 77 -2.02 -5.68 -9.23
C LYS A 77 -3.37 -5.83 -8.54
N TYR A 78 -3.40 -6.49 -7.39
CA TYR A 78 -4.63 -6.67 -6.63
C TYR A 78 -5.20 -5.33 -6.17
N LEU A 79 -4.41 -4.47 -5.52
CA LEU A 79 -4.86 -3.16 -5.03
C LEU A 79 -5.39 -2.27 -6.15
N LEU A 80 -4.72 -2.22 -7.30
CA LEU A 80 -5.19 -1.51 -8.50
C LEU A 80 -6.54 -2.05 -8.97
N ALA A 81 -6.71 -3.38 -9.05
CA ALA A 81 -7.97 -4.01 -9.41
C ALA A 81 -9.10 -3.77 -8.39
N GLN A 82 -8.78 -3.31 -7.18
CA GLN A 82 -9.76 -2.92 -6.16
C GLN A 82 -9.99 -1.39 -6.09
N GLY A 83 -9.38 -0.61 -7.00
CA GLY A 83 -9.59 0.84 -7.08
C GLY A 83 -8.62 1.68 -6.25
N ALA A 84 -7.48 1.13 -5.82
CA ALA A 84 -6.43 1.93 -5.22
C ALA A 84 -5.85 2.93 -6.23
N ASN A 85 -5.71 4.19 -5.83
CA ASN A 85 -5.18 5.26 -6.66
C ASN A 85 -3.64 5.28 -6.60
N PRO A 86 -2.92 4.95 -7.70
CA PRO A 86 -1.47 4.90 -7.70
C PRO A 86 -0.79 6.29 -7.72
N ASN A 87 -1.56 7.36 -7.93
CA ASN A 87 -1.06 8.72 -8.09
C ASN A 87 -1.09 9.56 -6.81
N LEU A 88 -1.51 8.97 -5.68
CA LEU A 88 -1.37 9.62 -4.38
C LEU A 88 0.10 9.72 -3.98
N VAL A 89 0.39 10.68 -3.09
CA VAL A 89 1.71 10.94 -2.51
C VAL A 89 1.55 10.99 -0.99
N ALA A 90 2.49 10.41 -0.26
CA ALA A 90 2.52 10.46 1.20
C ALA A 90 2.38 11.91 1.70
N THR A 91 1.56 12.11 2.73
CA THR A 91 1.16 13.46 3.18
C THR A 91 2.14 14.09 4.16
N THR A 92 3.09 13.30 4.70
CA THR A 92 4.10 13.77 5.64
C THR A 92 4.80 15.04 5.17
N LYS A 93 5.01 15.97 6.11
CA LYS A 93 5.78 17.20 5.89
C LYS A 93 7.19 17.11 6.47
N ASP A 94 7.49 16.05 7.23
CA ASP A 94 8.83 15.86 7.77
C ASP A 94 9.76 15.34 6.68
N LYS A 95 10.63 16.23 6.20
CA LYS A 95 11.63 15.94 5.17
C LYS A 95 12.65 14.87 5.58
N LYS A 96 12.72 14.51 6.86
CA LYS A 96 13.58 13.45 7.38
C LYS A 96 12.99 12.06 7.16
N MET A 97 11.68 11.94 6.93
CA MET A 97 11.03 10.66 6.70
C MET A 97 11.33 10.14 5.29
N GLY A 98 11.60 8.84 5.16
CA GLY A 98 11.85 8.21 3.87
C GLY A 98 10.65 8.27 2.91
N SER A 99 9.44 8.36 3.46
CA SER A 99 8.17 8.53 2.75
C SER A 99 7.92 9.97 2.29
N TYR A 100 8.71 10.94 2.74
CA TYR A 100 8.55 12.33 2.31
C TYR A 100 8.62 12.45 0.79
N ASN A 101 7.58 13.07 0.23
CA ASN A 101 7.45 13.30 -1.21
C ASN A 101 7.55 11.99 -2.02
N GLN A 102 6.99 10.88 -1.52
CA GLN A 102 6.94 9.59 -2.24
C GLN A 102 5.51 9.20 -2.63
N GLY A 103 5.36 8.71 -3.85
CA GLY A 103 4.20 7.95 -4.32
C GLY A 103 4.63 6.57 -4.83
N ALA A 104 3.69 5.76 -5.28
CA ALA A 104 3.99 4.40 -5.74
C ALA A 104 5.01 4.39 -6.89
N TYR A 105 4.85 5.30 -7.87
CA TYR A 105 5.76 5.37 -9.02
C TYR A 105 7.15 5.89 -8.63
N SER A 106 7.23 6.92 -7.79
CA SER A 106 8.53 7.47 -7.37
C SER A 106 9.33 6.47 -6.53
N TYR A 107 8.66 5.63 -5.73
CA TYR A 107 9.30 4.51 -5.04
C TYR A 107 9.85 3.46 -6.01
N ALA A 108 9.06 3.11 -7.04
CA ALA A 108 9.51 2.19 -8.07
C ALA A 108 10.74 2.72 -8.82
N CYS A 109 10.83 4.03 -9.02
CA CYS A 109 12.00 4.70 -9.60
C CYS A 109 13.20 4.73 -8.65
N SER A 110 13.04 5.19 -7.40
CA SER A 110 14.17 5.34 -6.48
C SER A 110 14.81 4.01 -6.07
N ARG A 111 14.12 2.90 -6.32
CA ARG A 111 14.54 1.53 -6.00
C ARG A 111 14.87 0.69 -7.24
N ASP A 112 14.88 1.30 -8.43
CA ASP A 112 15.16 0.64 -9.71
C ASP A 112 14.29 -0.62 -9.98
N LEU A 113 13.00 -0.53 -9.63
CA LEU A 113 12.04 -1.61 -9.79
C LEU A 113 11.37 -1.56 -11.16
N VAL A 114 12.10 -1.96 -12.21
CA VAL A 114 11.66 -1.84 -13.62
C VAL A 114 10.28 -2.46 -13.88
N ASP A 115 10.00 -3.66 -13.36
CA ASP A 115 8.70 -4.30 -13.58
C ASP A 115 7.56 -3.60 -12.83
N MET A 116 7.87 -3.01 -11.67
CA MET A 116 6.91 -2.20 -10.92
C MET A 116 6.60 -0.90 -11.65
N GLN A 117 7.62 -0.24 -12.23
CA GLN A 117 7.45 0.94 -13.06
C GLN A 117 6.52 0.65 -14.24
N LYS A 118 6.78 -0.44 -14.99
CA LYS A 118 5.93 -0.89 -16.10
C LYS A 118 4.50 -1.18 -15.65
N LEU A 119 4.32 -1.90 -14.55
CA LEU A 119 3.01 -2.22 -14.00
C LEU A 119 2.22 -0.96 -13.66
N LEU A 120 2.84 -0.03 -12.94
CA LEU A 120 2.21 1.22 -12.53
C LEU A 120 1.92 2.12 -13.73
N ALA A 121 2.86 2.28 -14.67
CA ALA A 121 2.66 3.05 -15.90
C ALA A 121 1.49 2.52 -16.74
N ALA A 122 1.40 1.20 -16.90
CA ALA A 122 0.30 0.55 -17.61
C ALA A 122 -1.07 0.78 -16.96
N ASN A 123 -1.09 1.18 -15.68
CA ASN A 123 -2.30 1.52 -14.92
C ASN A 123 -2.44 3.04 -14.67
N GLY A 124 -1.84 3.87 -15.53
CA GLY A 124 -2.02 5.33 -15.51
C GLY A 124 -1.31 6.04 -14.35
N ALA A 125 -0.38 5.37 -13.68
CA ALA A 125 0.44 6.00 -12.67
C ALA A 125 1.53 6.87 -13.32
N VAL A 126 1.77 8.04 -12.74
CA VAL A 126 2.85 8.95 -13.14
C VAL A 126 3.77 9.22 -11.95
N ASN A 127 5.02 9.56 -12.25
CA ASN A 127 5.91 10.16 -11.27
C ASN A 127 5.40 11.56 -10.94
N HIS A 128 4.90 11.77 -9.72
CA HIS A 128 4.34 13.04 -9.28
C HIS A 128 5.33 14.21 -9.34
N ARG A 129 6.65 13.93 -9.40
CA ARG A 129 7.69 14.95 -9.51
C ARG A 129 7.88 15.45 -10.94
N THR A 130 7.59 14.62 -11.95
CA THR A 130 7.81 14.94 -13.37
C THR A 130 6.52 15.02 -14.18
N GLY A 131 5.42 14.47 -13.66
CA GLY A 131 4.14 14.34 -14.36
C GLY A 131 4.15 13.27 -15.46
N LYS A 132 5.22 12.47 -15.57
CA LYS A 132 5.40 11.48 -16.64
C LYS A 132 5.39 10.06 -16.10
N ALA A 133 5.03 9.10 -16.96
CA ALA A 133 5.22 7.66 -16.69
C ALA A 133 6.69 7.23 -16.91
N SER A 134 7.63 7.98 -16.31
CA SER A 134 9.07 7.76 -16.39
C SER A 134 9.76 8.27 -15.12
N CYS A 135 10.98 7.77 -14.87
CA CYS A 135 11.79 8.23 -13.74
C CYS A 135 12.47 9.59 -14.01
N GLU A 136 12.53 9.98 -15.28
CA GLU A 136 13.04 11.27 -15.82
C GLU A 136 11.91 12.15 -16.37
#